data_AF-A0A176F0V3-F1
#
_entry.id   AF-A0A176F0V3-F1
#
_cell.length_a   1.000
_cell.length_b   1.000
_cell.length_c   1.000
_cell.angle_alpha   90.00
_cell.angle_beta   90.00
_cell.angle_gamma   90.00
#
_symmetry.space_group_name_H-M   'P 1'
#
loop_
_entity.id
_entity.type
_entity.pdbx_description
1 polymer ?
#
loop_
_entity_poly.entity_id
_entity_poly.type
_entity_poly.pdbx_seq_one_letter_code
_entity_poly.pdbx_strand_id
1 'polypeptide(L)'
;MTELRASIFIDQLQPQTLAYISTWMRGTLPRLRMAAQIVEIAPGLDVEALTDTVLKSADVHAGLLVVERQFGTLQFHSRSTAEVHSGAAAILEALGKTANDVAPPKILASKLVTNVDDQHAFLMNRNKLGSMVLGGDSIYLLECQSAAYAILACNEAEKEADVKLIDMRMIGANGRLYLAGTEADVRNARNAAEGALRDAGAS
;
A
#
# COMPACT_ATOMS: atom_id res chain seq x y z
N MET A 1 -5.36 23.69 -6.19
CA MET A 1 -5.97 22.60 -6.97
C MET A 1 -5.42 21.31 -6.43
N THR A 2 -6.27 20.38 -6.05
CA THR A 2 -5.88 19.13 -5.39
C THR A 2 -5.17 18.22 -6.39
N GLU A 3 -3.98 17.75 -6.05
CA GLU A 3 -3.18 16.78 -6.80
C GLU A 3 -3.53 15.36 -6.35
N LEU A 4 -3.73 14.47 -7.32
CA LEU A 4 -3.96 13.05 -7.07
C LEU A 4 -2.64 12.30 -7.18
N ARG A 5 -2.05 11.97 -6.03
CA ARG A 5 -0.71 11.38 -5.92
C ARG A 5 -0.71 9.87 -6.06
N ALA A 6 -1.80 9.21 -5.68
CA ALA A 6 -1.99 7.78 -5.89
C ALA A 6 -3.48 7.46 -6.04
N SER A 7 -3.79 6.52 -6.93
CA SER A 7 -5.09 5.88 -7.04
C SER A 7 -4.84 4.40 -7.34
N ILE A 8 -4.87 3.57 -6.30
CA ILE A 8 -4.45 2.18 -6.34
C ILE A 8 -5.66 1.29 -6.09
N PHE A 9 -6.01 0.49 -7.08
CA PHE A 9 -7.00 -0.56 -6.95
C PHE A 9 -6.32 -1.88 -6.57
N ILE A 10 -6.85 -2.56 -5.56
CA ILE A 10 -6.46 -3.93 -5.19
C ILE A 10 -7.72 -4.79 -5.28
N ASP A 11 -7.66 -5.79 -6.15
CA ASP A 11 -8.73 -6.76 -6.37
C ASP A 11 -9.01 -7.61 -5.13
N GLN A 12 -7.94 -8.08 -4.49
CA GLN A 12 -7.98 -8.83 -3.26
C GLN A 12 -6.69 -8.63 -2.46
N LEU A 13 -6.86 -8.19 -1.21
CA LEU A 13 -5.76 -8.13 -0.24
C LEU A 13 -5.30 -9.56 0.11
N GLN A 14 -4.00 -9.80 -0.03
CA GLN A 14 -3.37 -11.06 0.38
C GLN A 14 -3.39 -11.21 1.91
N PRO A 15 -3.34 -12.45 2.45
CA PRO A 15 -3.59 -12.71 3.87
C PRO A 15 -2.74 -11.90 4.86
N GLN A 16 -1.42 -11.82 4.68
CA GLN A 16 -0.51 -11.05 5.53
C GLN A 16 -0.70 -9.55 5.30
N THR A 17 -0.84 -9.10 4.05
CA THR A 17 -1.11 -7.69 3.72
C THR A 17 -2.41 -7.22 4.39
N LEU A 18 -3.48 -8.02 4.33
CA LEU A 18 -4.75 -7.80 5.01
C LEU A 18 -4.59 -7.75 6.53
N ALA A 19 -3.90 -8.73 7.12
CA ALA A 19 -3.70 -8.81 8.56
C ALA A 19 -2.88 -7.61 9.09
N TYR A 20 -1.82 -7.26 8.37
CA TYR A 20 -0.93 -6.15 8.70
C TYR A 20 -1.67 -4.81 8.68
N ILE A 21 -2.35 -4.48 7.57
CA ILE A 21 -3.04 -3.19 7.47
C ILE A 21 -4.15 -3.09 8.52
N SER A 22 -4.88 -4.19 8.76
CA SER A 22 -5.93 -4.26 9.77
C SER A 22 -5.43 -4.07 11.21
N THR A 23 -4.13 -4.25 11.48
CA THR A 23 -3.55 -4.11 12.83
C THR A 23 -3.62 -2.66 13.34
N TRP A 24 -3.58 -1.67 12.44
CA TRP A 24 -3.52 -0.25 12.81
C TRP A 24 -4.59 0.63 12.15
N MET A 25 -5.40 0.08 11.25
CA MET A 25 -6.57 0.76 10.69
C MET A 25 -7.54 1.21 11.79
N ARG A 26 -8.14 2.39 11.60
CA ARG A 26 -9.06 3.02 12.55
C ARG A 26 -10.48 3.20 12.02
N GLY A 27 -10.80 2.57 10.88
CA GLY A 27 -12.15 2.51 10.30
C GLY A 27 -12.73 1.09 10.34
N THR A 28 -13.60 0.79 9.39
CA THR A 28 -14.10 -0.58 9.21
C THR A 28 -12.96 -1.47 8.70
N LEU A 29 -12.78 -2.65 9.30
CA LEU A 29 -11.69 -3.53 8.90
C LEU A 29 -12.08 -4.35 7.67
N PRO A 30 -11.25 -4.36 6.61
CA PRO A 30 -11.50 -5.20 5.45
C PRO A 30 -11.50 -6.68 5.83
N ARG A 31 -12.09 -7.50 4.95
CA ARG A 31 -12.17 -8.95 5.08
C ARG A 31 -11.60 -9.61 3.83
N LEU A 32 -11.31 -10.90 3.96
CA LEU A 32 -10.87 -11.71 2.83
C LEU A 32 -11.88 -11.60 1.67
N ARG A 33 -11.38 -11.56 0.43
CA ARG A 33 -12.17 -11.42 -0.81
C ARG A 33 -12.94 -10.09 -0.93
N MET A 34 -12.50 -9.05 -0.23
CA MET A 34 -12.94 -7.68 -0.51
C MET A 34 -11.90 -7.00 -1.40
N ALA A 35 -12.41 -6.23 -2.36
CA ALA A 35 -11.60 -5.30 -3.14
C ALA A 35 -11.41 -4.00 -2.34
N ALA A 36 -10.31 -3.32 -2.59
CA ALA A 36 -9.95 -2.09 -1.91
C ALA A 36 -9.46 -1.04 -2.91
N GLN A 37 -9.77 0.21 -2.61
CA GLN A 37 -9.17 1.36 -3.26
C GLN A 37 -8.38 2.15 -2.23
N ILE A 38 -7.17 2.56 -2.60
CA ILE A 38 -6.33 3.46 -1.83
C ILE A 38 -6.12 4.72 -2.65
N VAL A 39 -6.33 5.88 -2.03
CA VAL A 39 -6.18 7.19 -2.67
C VAL A 39 -5.29 8.06 -1.80
N GLU A 40 -4.29 8.69 -2.41
CA GLU A 40 -3.42 9.67 -1.78
C GLU A 40 -3.52 11.00 -2.53
N ILE A 41 -3.71 12.11 -1.82
CA ILE A 41 -3.86 13.45 -2.40
C ILE A 41 -3.01 14.50 -1.70
N ALA A 42 -2.83 15.64 -2.35
CA ALA A 42 -2.29 16.88 -1.76
C ALA A 42 -3.12 18.10 -2.22
N PRO A 43 -3.48 19.06 -1.36
CA PRO A 43 -3.23 19.12 0.07
C PRO A 43 -4.05 18.08 0.86
N GLY A 44 -3.55 17.67 2.02
CA GLY A 44 -4.12 16.54 2.74
C GLY A 44 -5.55 16.73 3.26
N LEU A 45 -5.96 17.95 3.59
CA LEU A 45 -7.28 18.21 4.19
C LEU A 45 -8.44 17.90 3.23
N ASP A 46 -8.21 17.99 1.92
CA ASP A 46 -9.26 17.76 0.91
C ASP A 46 -9.80 16.31 0.95
N VAL A 47 -9.07 15.38 1.57
CA VAL A 47 -9.45 13.97 1.66
C VAL A 47 -10.70 13.77 2.52
N GLU A 48 -10.96 14.69 3.46
CA GLU A 48 -12.17 14.68 4.30
C GLU A 48 -13.44 14.84 3.45
N ALA A 49 -13.45 15.82 2.56
CA ALA A 49 -14.57 16.08 1.65
C ALA A 49 -14.73 14.95 0.60
N LEU A 50 -13.61 14.41 0.10
CA LEU A 50 -13.65 13.26 -0.80
C LEU A 50 -14.18 12.00 -0.11
N THR A 51 -13.88 11.80 1.17
CA THR A 51 -14.40 10.67 1.94
C THR A 51 -15.92 10.72 2.03
N ASP A 52 -16.48 11.89 2.34
CA ASP A 52 -17.95 12.08 2.38
C ASP A 52 -18.59 11.82 1.00
N THR A 53 -17.94 12.27 -0.08
CA THR A 53 -18.40 12.03 -1.46
C THR A 53 -18.45 10.53 -1.77
N VAL A 54 -17.37 9.80 -1.49
CA VAL A 54 -17.26 8.36 -1.73
C VAL A 54 -18.35 7.59 -1.01
N LEU A 55 -18.49 7.82 0.30
CA LEU A 55 -19.44 7.10 1.15
C LEU A 55 -20.91 7.36 0.78
N LYS A 56 -21.21 8.48 0.11
CA LYS A 56 -22.55 8.78 -0.44
C LYS A 56 -22.77 8.21 -1.83
N SER A 57 -21.70 7.99 -2.60
CA SER A 57 -21.76 7.60 -4.01
C SER A 57 -21.81 6.09 -4.26
N ALA A 58 -21.31 5.28 -3.32
CA ALA A 58 -21.15 3.84 -3.49
C ALA A 58 -21.33 3.08 -2.16
N ASP A 59 -21.72 1.82 -2.24
CA ASP A 59 -21.82 0.90 -1.08
C ASP A 59 -20.42 0.36 -0.71
N VAL A 60 -19.63 1.25 -0.12
CA VAL A 60 -18.26 1.01 0.32
C VAL A 60 -18.08 1.39 1.79
N HIS A 61 -17.12 0.76 2.44
CA HIS A 61 -16.79 1.05 3.83
C HIS A 61 -15.39 1.68 3.90
N ALA A 62 -15.27 2.82 4.56
CA ALA A 62 -13.97 3.44 4.82
C ALA A 62 -13.23 2.68 5.92
N GLY A 63 -12.01 2.26 5.61
CA GLY A 63 -11.15 1.56 6.55
C GLY A 63 -9.98 2.40 7.06
N LEU A 64 -9.54 3.38 6.28
CA LEU A 64 -8.48 4.29 6.66
C LEU A 64 -8.81 5.71 6.18
N LEU A 65 -8.66 6.68 7.08
CA LEU A 65 -8.69 8.10 6.77
C LEU A 65 -7.58 8.76 7.58
N VAL A 66 -6.56 9.27 6.91
CA VAL A 66 -5.40 9.89 7.55
C VAL A 66 -5.09 11.21 6.86
N VAL A 67 -5.05 12.28 7.65
CA VAL A 67 -4.59 13.60 7.22
C VAL A 67 -3.24 13.86 7.86
N GLU A 68 -2.19 13.89 7.05
CA GLU A 68 -0.85 14.31 7.45
C GLU A 68 -0.63 15.80 7.15
N ARG A 69 0.59 16.28 7.41
CA ARG A 69 0.95 17.70 7.18
C ARG A 69 0.81 18.12 5.71
N GLN A 70 1.14 17.24 4.77
CA GLN A 70 1.13 17.55 3.33
C GLN A 70 0.11 16.73 2.55
N PHE A 71 -0.18 15.51 3.01
CA PHE A 71 -0.91 14.50 2.25
C PHE A 71 -2.12 13.98 3.00
N GLY A 72 -3.10 13.50 2.26
CA GLY A 72 -4.30 12.88 2.78
C GLY A 72 -4.43 11.50 2.13
N THR A 73 -4.64 10.47 2.93
CA THR A 73 -4.83 9.10 2.46
C THR A 73 -6.18 8.57 2.89
N LEU A 74 -6.94 8.04 1.92
CA LEU A 74 -8.20 7.34 2.13
C LEU A 74 -8.06 5.91 1.62
N GLN A 75 -8.52 4.94 2.41
CA GLN A 75 -8.79 3.58 1.97
C GLN A 75 -10.26 3.26 2.19
N PHE A 76 -10.89 2.71 1.16
CA PHE A 76 -12.22 2.14 1.24
C PHE A 76 -12.26 0.79 0.54
N HIS A 77 -13.22 -0.05 0.93
CA HIS A 77 -13.33 -1.41 0.45
C HIS A 77 -14.78 -1.89 0.40
N SER A 78 -15.04 -2.89 -0.44
CA SER A 78 -16.33 -3.56 -0.54
C SER A 78 -16.14 -4.99 -1.04
N ARG A 79 -17.17 -5.83 -0.86
CA ARG A 79 -17.24 -7.14 -1.53
C ARG A 79 -17.50 -7.01 -3.02
N SER A 80 -18.08 -5.88 -3.45
CA SER A 80 -18.34 -5.59 -4.85
C SER A 80 -17.21 -4.76 -5.43
N THR A 81 -16.49 -5.33 -6.41
CA THR A 81 -15.49 -4.59 -7.18
C THR A 81 -16.10 -3.39 -7.92
N ALA A 82 -17.34 -3.53 -8.39
CA ALA A 82 -18.07 -2.47 -9.06
C ALA A 82 -18.32 -1.26 -8.14
N GLU A 83 -18.67 -1.50 -6.86
CA GLU A 83 -18.84 -0.41 -5.88
C GLU A 83 -17.52 0.30 -5.58
N VAL A 84 -16.42 -0.45 -5.49
CA VAL A 84 -15.09 0.13 -5.29
C VAL A 84 -14.70 1.01 -6.50
N HIS A 85 -14.94 0.54 -7.72
CA HIS A 85 -14.70 1.34 -8.92
C HIS A 85 -15.62 2.57 -9.02
N SER A 86 -16.89 2.43 -8.62
CA SER A 86 -17.85 3.54 -8.56
C SER A 86 -17.37 4.64 -7.61
N GLY A 87 -16.95 4.26 -6.39
CA GLY A 87 -16.38 5.21 -5.43
C GLY A 87 -15.11 5.88 -5.93
N ALA A 88 -14.23 5.13 -6.62
CA ALA A 88 -13.03 5.70 -7.22
C ALA A 88 -13.35 6.69 -8.36
N ALA A 89 -14.35 6.39 -9.19
CA ALA A 89 -14.83 7.28 -10.24
C ALA A 89 -15.44 8.57 -9.66
N ALA A 90 -16.20 8.47 -8.57
CA ALA A 90 -16.77 9.63 -7.88
C ALA A 90 -15.68 10.59 -7.34
N ILE A 91 -14.55 10.06 -6.84
CA ILE A 91 -13.39 10.88 -6.47
C ILE A 91 -12.84 11.63 -7.68
N LEU A 92 -12.62 10.91 -8.79
CA LEU A 92 -12.07 11.52 -10.01
C LEU A 92 -12.98 12.63 -10.55
N GLU A 93 -14.29 12.39 -10.58
CA GLU A 93 -15.30 13.37 -10.97
C GLU A 93 -15.28 14.61 -10.05
N ALA A 94 -15.28 14.41 -8.74
CA ALA A 94 -15.23 15.51 -7.76
C ALA A 94 -13.95 16.35 -7.88
N LEU A 95 -12.84 15.73 -8.28
CA LEU A 95 -11.57 16.41 -8.52
C LEU A 95 -11.46 17.02 -9.94
N GLY A 96 -12.40 16.73 -10.84
CA GLY A 96 -12.30 17.09 -12.26
C GLY A 96 -11.08 16.46 -12.94
N LYS A 97 -10.72 15.22 -12.55
CA LYS A 97 -9.54 14.49 -13.02
C LYS A 97 -9.93 13.18 -13.71
N THR A 98 -8.96 12.61 -14.41
CA THR A 98 -9.02 11.29 -15.03
C THR A 98 -7.95 10.38 -14.45
N ALA A 99 -8.01 9.08 -14.75
CA ALA A 99 -6.98 8.13 -14.34
C ALA A 99 -5.56 8.49 -14.86
N ASN A 100 -5.48 9.23 -15.98
CA ASN A 100 -4.20 9.68 -16.56
C ASN A 100 -3.57 10.86 -15.80
N ASP A 101 -4.32 11.51 -14.91
CA ASP A 101 -3.83 12.62 -14.09
C ASP A 101 -3.17 12.15 -12.77
N VAL A 102 -3.16 10.84 -12.53
CA VAL A 102 -2.52 10.24 -11.35
C VAL A 102 -1.01 10.29 -11.55
N ALA A 103 -0.29 10.82 -10.58
CA ALA A 103 1.17 10.83 -10.62
C ALA A 103 1.72 9.39 -10.66
N PRO A 104 2.62 9.05 -11.60
CA PRO A 104 3.23 7.73 -11.64
C PRO A 104 4.11 7.53 -10.40
N PRO A 105 4.20 6.29 -9.89
CA PRO A 105 5.14 5.98 -8.82
C PRO A 105 6.60 6.16 -9.28
N LYS A 106 7.53 6.06 -8.33
CA LYS A 106 8.97 6.06 -8.53
C LYS A 106 9.59 5.09 -7.54
N ILE A 107 10.52 4.27 -8.01
CA ILE A 107 11.30 3.40 -7.14
C ILE A 107 12.52 4.20 -6.68
N LEU A 108 12.55 4.61 -5.42
CA LEU A 108 13.65 5.40 -4.87
C LEU A 108 14.81 4.52 -4.42
N ALA A 109 14.50 3.34 -3.88
CA ALA A 109 15.49 2.33 -3.54
C ALA A 109 14.88 0.92 -3.62
N SER A 110 15.64 -0.03 -4.15
CA SER A 110 15.33 -1.46 -4.12
C SER A 110 16.61 -2.22 -3.77
N LYS A 111 16.61 -2.92 -2.63
CA LYS A 111 17.79 -3.61 -2.10
C LYS A 111 17.44 -4.97 -1.53
N LEU A 112 18.29 -5.95 -1.81
CA LEU A 112 18.25 -7.28 -1.22
C LEU A 112 19.47 -7.45 -0.32
N VAL A 113 19.26 -7.88 0.91
CA VAL A 113 20.32 -8.19 1.88
C VAL A 113 20.17 -9.65 2.29
N THR A 114 21.17 -10.46 1.99
CA THR A 114 21.19 -11.90 2.31
C THR A 114 21.84 -12.16 3.65
N ASN A 115 21.43 -13.23 4.33
CA ASN A 115 22.07 -13.72 5.56
C ASN A 115 22.21 -12.60 6.61
N VAL A 116 21.08 -12.02 7.00
CA VAL A 116 21.02 -10.89 7.93
C VAL A 116 21.61 -11.27 9.28
N ASP A 117 22.47 -10.40 9.81
CA ASP A 117 23.07 -10.55 11.14
C ASP A 117 22.02 -10.54 12.26
N ASP A 118 22.27 -11.30 13.33
CA ASP A 118 21.37 -11.40 14.49
C ASP A 118 21.06 -10.05 15.14
N GLN A 119 22.07 -9.16 15.27
CA GLN A 119 21.87 -7.83 15.84
C GLN A 119 21.02 -6.97 14.92
N HIS A 120 21.20 -7.08 13.60
CA HIS A 120 20.37 -6.36 12.63
C HIS A 120 18.92 -6.85 12.68
N ALA A 121 18.68 -8.16 12.66
CA ALA A 121 17.35 -8.75 12.80
C ALA A 121 16.68 -8.30 14.12
N PHE A 122 17.43 -8.30 15.23
CA PHE A 122 16.95 -7.79 16.52
C PHE A 122 16.50 -6.32 16.45
N LEU A 123 17.29 -5.44 15.83
CA LEU A 123 16.95 -4.02 15.69
C LEU A 123 15.73 -3.80 14.79
N MET A 124 15.61 -4.55 13.70
CA MET A 124 14.41 -4.52 12.84
C MET A 124 13.16 -4.94 13.61
N ASN A 125 13.27 -6.01 14.41
CA ASN A 125 12.16 -6.54 15.20
C ASN A 125 11.62 -5.57 16.26
N ARG A 126 12.41 -4.57 16.69
CA ARG A 126 11.94 -3.53 17.61
C ARG A 126 11.09 -2.45 16.97
N ASN A 127 11.15 -2.30 15.65
CA ASN A 127 10.51 -1.20 14.92
C ASN A 127 9.37 -1.64 14.00
N LYS A 128 9.19 -2.95 13.82
CA LYS A 128 8.17 -3.53 12.94
C LYS A 128 6.76 -3.53 13.56
N LEU A 129 5.75 -3.54 12.70
CA LEU A 129 4.37 -3.91 13.08
C LEU A 129 3.97 -5.32 12.63
N GLY A 130 4.69 -5.94 11.70
CA GLY A 130 4.39 -7.25 11.15
C GLY A 130 5.16 -8.41 11.82
N SER A 131 5.50 -9.38 10.99
CA SER A 131 6.17 -10.64 11.36
C SER A 131 7.64 -10.44 11.75
N MET A 132 8.20 -11.39 12.50
CA MET A 132 9.62 -11.34 12.90
C MET A 132 10.57 -11.71 11.75
N VAL A 133 11.66 -10.97 11.65
CA VAL A 133 12.86 -11.37 10.92
C VAL A 133 13.78 -12.13 11.87
N LEU A 134 14.44 -13.17 11.39
CA LEU A 134 15.41 -13.96 12.14
C LEU A 134 16.81 -13.75 11.57
N GLY A 135 17.85 -13.98 12.38
CA GLY A 135 19.21 -14.04 11.85
C GLY A 135 19.34 -15.15 10.81
N GLY A 136 20.08 -14.87 9.75
CA GLY A 136 20.21 -15.74 8.58
C GLY A 136 19.13 -15.57 7.51
N ASP A 137 18.00 -14.90 7.81
CA ASP A 137 17.01 -14.57 6.78
C ASP A 137 17.64 -13.69 5.68
N SER A 138 17.10 -13.79 4.47
CA SER A 138 17.27 -12.74 3.47
C SER A 138 16.14 -11.73 3.60
N ILE A 139 16.42 -10.46 3.34
CA ILE A 139 15.43 -9.37 3.40
C ILE A 139 15.41 -8.57 2.10
N TYR A 140 14.21 -8.14 1.73
CA TYR A 140 13.98 -7.16 0.66
C TYR A 140 13.51 -5.84 1.26
N LEU A 141 14.16 -4.76 0.81
CA LEU A 141 13.94 -3.39 1.24
C LEU A 141 13.58 -2.54 0.03
N LEU A 142 12.39 -1.95 0.06
CA LEU A 142 11.88 -1.06 -0.98
C LEU A 142 11.54 0.30 -0.37
N GLU A 143 11.94 1.37 -1.05
CA GLU A 143 11.44 2.73 -0.83
C GLU A 143 10.86 3.25 -2.14
N CYS A 144 9.63 3.74 -2.10
CA CYS A 144 8.91 4.25 -3.28
C CYS A 144 8.22 5.58 -3.00
N GLN A 145 7.83 6.27 -4.05
CA GLN A 145 7.00 7.47 -4.00
C GLN A 145 5.92 7.34 -5.07
N SER A 146 4.66 7.69 -4.86
CA SER A 146 3.99 8.10 -3.62
C SER A 146 3.97 6.99 -2.56
N ALA A 147 3.68 7.35 -1.31
CA ALA A 147 3.82 6.39 -0.21
C ALA A 147 2.80 5.26 -0.26
N ALA A 148 1.58 5.56 -0.71
CA ALA A 148 0.52 4.57 -0.83
C ALA A 148 0.91 3.35 -1.67
N TYR A 149 1.78 3.49 -2.67
CA TYR A 149 2.21 2.40 -3.57
C TYR A 149 2.95 1.25 -2.87
N ALA A 150 3.42 1.45 -1.64
CA ALA A 150 4.01 0.37 -0.84
C ALA A 150 3.02 -0.81 -0.63
N ILE A 151 1.71 -0.54 -0.54
CA ILE A 151 0.70 -1.60 -0.40
C ILE A 151 0.52 -2.42 -1.66
N LEU A 152 0.59 -1.81 -2.83
CA LEU A 152 0.53 -2.52 -4.10
C LEU A 152 1.72 -3.46 -4.23
N ALA A 153 2.93 -2.93 -4.00
CA ALA A 153 4.16 -3.70 -4.03
C ALA A 153 4.13 -4.88 -3.03
N CYS A 154 3.60 -4.66 -1.82
CA CYS A 154 3.46 -5.70 -0.80
C CYS A 154 2.48 -6.80 -1.24
N ASN A 155 1.31 -6.40 -1.73
CA ASN A 155 0.25 -7.33 -2.11
C ASN A 155 0.69 -8.22 -3.28
N GLU A 156 1.33 -7.67 -4.31
CA GLU A 156 1.82 -8.43 -5.45
C GLU A 156 3.04 -9.28 -5.10
N ALA A 157 3.91 -8.82 -4.19
CA ALA A 157 4.99 -9.65 -3.67
C ALA A 157 4.49 -10.90 -2.93
N GLU A 158 3.47 -10.73 -2.08
CA GLU A 158 2.86 -11.83 -1.33
C GLU A 158 2.11 -12.83 -2.23
N LYS A 159 1.57 -12.37 -3.37
CA LYS A 159 0.94 -13.25 -4.37
C LYS A 159 1.95 -14.24 -4.99
N GLU A 160 3.19 -13.79 -5.20
CA GLU A 160 4.17 -14.49 -6.03
C GLU A 160 5.26 -15.22 -5.22
N ALA A 161 5.31 -15.05 -3.89
CA ALA A 161 6.37 -15.64 -3.07
C ALA A 161 5.94 -15.93 -1.63
N ASP A 162 6.51 -16.99 -1.04
CA ASP A 162 6.34 -17.32 0.38
C ASP A 162 7.31 -16.48 1.23
N VAL A 163 6.92 -15.24 1.50
CA VAL A 163 7.71 -14.27 2.27
C VAL A 163 6.93 -13.76 3.47
N LYS A 164 7.65 -13.37 4.51
CA LYS A 164 7.11 -12.71 5.70
C LYS A 164 7.00 -11.21 5.47
N LEU A 165 5.83 -10.65 5.68
CA LEU A 165 5.66 -9.19 5.77
C LEU A 165 6.18 -8.68 7.12
N ILE A 166 7.31 -7.97 7.11
CA ILE A 166 7.95 -7.45 8.32
C ILE A 166 7.38 -6.08 8.67
N ASP A 167 7.43 -5.13 7.74
CA ASP A 167 6.91 -3.78 7.94
C ASP A 167 6.51 -3.17 6.59
N MET A 168 5.40 -2.43 6.58
CA MET A 168 4.94 -1.66 5.44
C MET A 168 4.44 -0.29 5.92
N ARG A 169 5.06 0.76 5.39
CA ARG A 169 4.69 2.14 5.66
C ARG A 169 4.17 2.74 4.38
N MET A 170 2.87 2.99 4.34
CA MET A 170 2.17 3.50 3.16
C MET A 170 1.61 4.91 3.38
N ILE A 171 2.03 5.57 4.46
CA ILE A 171 1.62 6.91 4.89
C ILE A 171 2.90 7.73 5.05
N GLY A 172 2.90 8.97 4.55
CA GLY A 172 4.06 9.85 4.52
C GLY A 172 4.44 10.30 3.11
N ALA A 173 5.60 10.94 2.99
CA ALA A 173 6.13 11.38 1.69
C ALA A 173 6.64 10.22 0.81
N ASN A 174 7.23 9.21 1.45
CA ASN A 174 7.76 8.02 0.81
C ASN A 174 7.20 6.77 1.50
N GLY A 175 6.92 5.76 0.70
CA GLY A 175 6.48 4.45 1.14
C GLY A 175 7.67 3.56 1.38
N ARG A 176 7.58 2.64 2.33
CA ARG A 176 8.61 1.64 2.59
C ARG A 176 8.01 0.25 2.78
N LEU A 177 8.69 -0.75 2.27
CA LEU A 177 8.31 -2.15 2.39
C LEU A 177 9.53 -2.99 2.79
N TYR A 178 9.32 -3.85 3.78
CA TYR A 178 10.30 -4.77 4.34
C TYR A 178 9.70 -6.18 4.30
N LEU A 179 10.31 -7.07 3.52
CA LEU A 179 9.96 -8.48 3.44
C LEU A 179 11.15 -9.34 3.88
N ALA A 180 10.90 -10.52 4.45
CA ALA A 180 11.96 -11.47 4.80
C ALA A 180 11.58 -12.91 4.43
N GLY A 181 12.58 -13.75 4.16
CA GLY A 181 12.36 -15.15 3.82
C GLY A 181 13.64 -15.82 3.33
N THR A 182 13.49 -16.89 2.55
CA THR A 182 14.62 -17.49 1.84
C THR A 182 15.14 -16.53 0.77
N GLU A 183 16.40 -16.65 0.35
CA GLU A 183 16.93 -15.77 -0.70
C GLU A 183 16.11 -15.89 -2.01
N ALA A 184 15.69 -17.11 -2.36
CA ALA A 184 14.91 -17.37 -3.57
C ALA A 184 13.54 -16.68 -3.52
N ASP A 185 12.80 -16.84 -2.41
CA ASP A 185 11.48 -16.24 -2.25
C ASP A 185 11.56 -14.71 -2.21
N VAL A 186 12.55 -14.17 -1.50
CA VAL A 186 12.77 -12.72 -1.41
C VAL A 186 13.13 -12.11 -2.77
N ARG A 187 13.86 -12.84 -3.61
CA ARG A 187 14.17 -12.42 -4.98
C ARG A 187 12.92 -12.42 -5.87
N ASN A 188 12.06 -13.42 -5.74
CA ASN A 188 10.78 -13.50 -6.46
C ASN A 188 9.84 -12.37 -6.01
N ALA A 189 9.69 -12.17 -4.70
CA ALA A 189 8.93 -11.10 -4.09
C ALA A 189 9.38 -9.72 -4.58
N ARG A 190 10.69 -9.47 -4.65
CA ARG A 190 11.25 -8.23 -5.21
C ARG A 190 10.80 -8.04 -6.66
N ASN A 191 10.96 -9.06 -7.50
CA ASN A 191 10.63 -8.94 -8.92
C ASN A 191 9.14 -8.64 -9.12
N ALA A 192 8.26 -9.28 -8.34
CA ALA A 192 6.82 -9.03 -8.37
C ALA A 192 6.48 -7.61 -7.88
N ALA A 193 7.06 -7.17 -6.76
CA ALA A 193 6.89 -5.81 -6.25
C ALA A 193 7.35 -4.74 -7.26
N GLU A 194 8.54 -4.89 -7.82
CA GLU A 194 9.05 -3.94 -8.83
C GLU A 194 8.22 -3.98 -10.12
N GLY A 195 7.81 -5.17 -10.56
CA GLY A 195 6.94 -5.35 -11.72
C GLY A 195 5.62 -4.59 -11.56
N ALA A 196 4.94 -4.79 -10.43
CA ALA A 196 3.68 -4.11 -10.13
C ALA A 196 3.82 -2.57 -10.12
N LEU A 197 4.93 -2.05 -9.58
CA LEU A 197 5.18 -0.61 -9.60
C LEU A 197 5.49 -0.10 -11.01
N ARG A 198 6.25 -0.85 -11.82
CA ARG A 198 6.55 -0.49 -13.21
C ARG A 198 5.29 -0.54 -14.09
N ASP A 199 4.41 -1.51 -13.87
CA ASP A 199 3.11 -1.61 -14.54
C ASP A 199 2.19 -0.43 -14.17
N ALA A 200 2.31 0.08 -12.94
CA ALA A 200 1.69 1.32 -12.50
C ALA A 200 2.39 2.60 -13.03
N GLY A 201 3.44 2.46 -13.85
CA GLY A 201 4.15 3.55 -14.50
C GLY A 201 5.44 4.02 -13.81
N ALA A 202 6.00 3.23 -12.88
CA ALA A 202 7.20 3.64 -12.17
C ALA A 202 8.43 3.81 -13.07
N SER A 203 9.16 4.91 -12.85
CA SER A 203 10.52 5.14 -13.35
C SER A 203 11.58 4.60 -12.41
#